data_AF-A0A9Q3ZGE6-F1
#
_entry.id   AF-A0A9Q3ZGE6-F1
#
_cell.length_a   1.000
_cell.length_b   1.000
_cell.length_c   1.000
_cell.angle_alpha   90.00
_cell.angle_beta   90.00
_cell.angle_gamma   90.00
#
_symmetry.space_group_name_H-M   'P 1'
#
loop_
_entity.id
_entity.type
_entity.pdbx_description
1 polymer ?
#
loop_
_entity_poly.entity_id
_entity_poly.type
_entity_poly.pdbx_seq_one_letter_code
_entity_poly.pdbx_strand_id
1 'polypeptide(L)'
;MLGNLKRWYRRAGELGAEYYNAPYRSAIARARRDEDDLFMLMVFSETMGIPNPASWYTLELQPLLMERFHDWHRRMGMPHSPLDNFRCC
;
A
#
# COMPACT_ATOMS: atom_id res chain seq x y z
N MET A 1 9.60 -44.57 -11.69
CA MET A 1 9.56 -43.64 -12.85
C MET A 1 8.48 -42.55 -12.77
N LEU A 2 7.32 -42.78 -12.13
CA LEU A 2 6.22 -41.78 -12.04
C LEU A 2 6.53 -40.50 -11.24
N GLY A 3 7.45 -40.56 -10.26
CA GLY A 3 7.78 -39.41 -9.40
C GLY A 3 8.53 -38.27 -10.10
N ASN A 4 9.31 -38.57 -11.16
CA ASN A 4 10.06 -37.55 -11.89
C ASN A 4 9.16 -36.76 -12.84
N LEU A 5 8.19 -37.42 -13.47
CA LEU A 5 7.24 -36.76 -14.38
C LEU A 5 6.34 -35.76 -13.63
N LYS A 6 5.86 -36.14 -12.45
CA LYS A 6 5.06 -35.26 -11.57
C LYS A 6 5.87 -34.07 -11.05
N ARG A 7 7.18 -34.25 -10.84
CA ARG A 7 8.09 -33.18 -10.41
C ARG A 7 8.38 -32.21 -11.56
N TRP A 8 8.54 -32.73 -12.78
CA TRP A 8 8.77 -31.94 -13.98
C TRP A 8 7.55 -31.11 -14.38
N TYR A 9 6.35 -31.69 -14.32
CA TYR A 9 5.10 -30.98 -14.62
C TYR A 9 4.83 -29.81 -13.64
N ARG A 10 5.10 -30.02 -12.34
CA ARG A 10 5.01 -28.96 -11.33
C ARG A 10 5.99 -27.82 -11.62
N ARG A 11 7.24 -28.15 -11.98
CA ARG A 11 8.28 -27.17 -12.28
C ARG A 11 7.98 -26.36 -13.55
N ALA A 12 7.37 -27.00 -14.56
CA ALA A 12 6.89 -26.30 -15.75
C ALA A 12 5.71 -25.36 -15.43
N GLY A 13 4.81 -25.76 -14.52
CA GLY A 13 3.74 -24.89 -14.03
C GLY A 13 4.24 -23.68 -13.24
N GLU A 14 5.23 -23.88 -12.37
CA GLU A 14 5.89 -22.79 -11.61
C GLU A 14 6.57 -21.78 -12.55
N LEU A 15 7.33 -22.25 -13.54
CA LEU A 15 7.98 -21.39 -14.55
C LEU A 15 6.97 -20.64 -15.43
N GLY A 16 5.87 -21.30 -15.82
CA GLY A 16 4.78 -20.67 -16.57
C GLY A 16 4.09 -19.57 -15.77
N ALA A 17 3.85 -19.80 -14.47
CA ALA A 17 3.29 -18.80 -13.57
C ALA A 17 4.24 -17.62 -13.36
N GLU A 18 5.54 -17.85 -13.19
CA GLU A 18 6.54 -16.78 -13.09
C GLU A 18 6.59 -15.93 -14.36
N TYR A 19 6.57 -16.56 -15.53
CA TYR A 19 6.60 -15.86 -16.82
C TYR A 19 5.33 -14.99 -17.04
N TYR A 20 4.17 -15.49 -16.64
CA TYR A 20 2.90 -14.76 -16.78
C TYR A 20 2.78 -13.61 -15.77
N ASN A 21 3.30 -13.78 -14.55
CA ASN A 21 3.24 -12.75 -13.51
C ASN A 21 4.32 -11.68 -13.66
N ALA A 22 5.47 -12.00 -14.27
CA ALA A 22 6.60 -11.08 -14.44
C ALA A 22 6.23 -9.69 -15.00
N PRO A 23 5.46 -9.55 -16.10
CA PRO A 23 5.10 -8.23 -16.64
C PRO A 23 4.13 -7.45 -15.75
N TYR A 24 3.32 -8.13 -14.92
CA TYR A 24 2.32 -7.47 -14.07
C TYR A 24 2.84 -7.06 -12.70
N ARG A 25 4.08 -7.42 -12.32
CA ARG A 25 4.64 -7.08 -11.01
C ARG A 25 4.68 -5.58 -10.75
N SER A 26 5.00 -4.78 -11.76
CA SER A 26 5.05 -3.32 -11.65
C SER A 26 3.66 -2.72 -11.47
N ALA A 27 2.67 -3.21 -12.22
CA ALA A 27 1.28 -2.80 -12.12
C ALA A 27 0.68 -3.17 -10.76
N ILE A 28 0.95 -4.39 -10.27
CA ILE A 28 0.51 -4.84 -8.94
C ILE A 28 1.18 -3.99 -7.84
N ALA A 29 2.48 -3.72 -7.95
CA ALA A 29 3.18 -2.87 -6.99
C ALA A 29 2.69 -1.42 -7.02
N ARG A 30 2.19 -0.94 -8.16
CA ARG A 30 1.54 0.38 -8.26
C ARG A 30 0.17 0.36 -7.60
N ALA A 31 -0.68 -0.61 -7.95
CA ALA A 31 -2.00 -0.77 -7.34
C ALA A 31 -1.92 -0.89 -5.82
N ARG A 32 -0.93 -1.63 -5.31
CA ARG A 32 -0.72 -1.75 -3.86
C ARG A 32 -0.30 -0.43 -3.21
N ARG A 33 0.53 0.36 -3.90
CA ARG A 33 0.91 1.71 -3.42
C ARG A 33 -0.26 2.66 -3.42
N ASP A 34 -1.07 2.64 -4.47
CA ASP A 34 -2.28 3.47 -4.57
C ASP A 34 -3.29 3.10 -3.46
N GLU A 35 -3.44 1.81 -3.14
CA GLU A 35 -4.26 1.33 -2.01
C GLU A 35 -3.72 1.82 -0.65
N ASP A 36 -2.41 1.70 -0.42
CA ASP A 36 -1.76 2.20 0.80
C ASP A 36 -1.92 3.73 0.94
N ASP A 37 -1.79 4.49 -0.16
CA ASP A 37 -1.92 5.94 -0.15
C ASP A 37 -3.38 6.39 0.08
N LEU A 38 -4.37 5.66 -0.47
CA LEU A 38 -5.79 5.83 -0.18
C LEU A 38 -6.13 5.54 1.28
N PHE A 39 -5.54 4.50 1.84
CA PHE A 39 -5.71 4.16 3.25
C PHE A 39 -5.18 5.26 4.17
N MET A 40 -3.97 5.76 3.91
CA MET A 40 -3.41 6.91 4.62
C MET A 40 -4.28 8.16 4.49
N LEU A 41 -4.81 8.43 3.28
CA LEU A 41 -5.75 9.53 3.06
C LEU A 41 -6.98 9.41 3.94
N MET A 42 -7.61 8.22 4.03
CA MET A 42 -8.77 8.02 4.89
C MET A 42 -8.43 8.23 6.37
N VAL A 43 -7.28 7.74 6.83
CA VAL A 43 -6.90 7.88 8.25
C VAL A 43 -6.68 9.34 8.64
N PHE A 44 -6.04 10.13 7.75
CA PHE A 44 -5.70 11.53 8.02
C PHE A 44 -6.70 12.56 7.47
N SER A 45 -7.72 12.14 6.72
CA SER A 45 -8.73 13.06 6.17
C SER A 45 -9.42 13.88 7.24
N GLU A 46 -9.75 13.27 8.38
CA GLU A 46 -10.39 13.95 9.50
C GLU A 46 -9.50 15.04 10.09
N THR A 47 -8.20 14.75 10.25
CA THR A 47 -7.24 15.74 10.74
C THR A 47 -7.01 16.89 9.76
N MET A 48 -7.32 16.70 8.47
CA MET A 48 -7.30 17.73 7.44
C MET A 48 -8.66 18.46 7.28
N GLY A 49 -9.67 18.10 8.08
CA GLY A 49 -11.02 18.67 7.99
C GLY A 49 -11.89 18.09 6.87
N ILE A 50 -11.47 17.00 6.22
CA ILE A 50 -12.25 16.27 5.22
C ILE A 50 -13.11 15.21 5.95
N PRO A 51 -14.44 15.26 5.83
CA PRO A 51 -15.32 14.33 6.52
C PRO A 51 -15.09 12.89 6.04
N ASN A 52 -14.93 11.95 6.97
CA ASN A 52 -14.71 10.52 6.67
C ASN A 52 -15.80 9.65 7.30
N PRO A 53 -16.50 8.80 6.50
CA PRO A 53 -17.48 7.85 7.04
C PRO A 53 -16.89 6.79 7.99
N ALA A 54 -15.58 6.53 7.93
CA ALA A 54 -14.87 5.56 8.77
C ALA A 54 -14.06 6.20 9.90
N SER A 55 -14.23 7.50 10.16
CA SER A 55 -13.49 8.28 11.16
C SER A 55 -13.33 7.54 12.49
N TRP A 56 -14.44 7.05 13.07
CA TRP A 56 -14.45 6.37 14.36
C TRP A 56 -13.50 5.17 14.45
N TYR A 57 -13.33 4.41 13.37
CA TYR A 57 -12.45 3.24 13.32
C TYR A 57 -10.99 3.62 13.05
N THR A 58 -10.76 4.76 12.40
CA THR A 58 -9.42 5.16 11.96
C THR A 58 -8.65 5.98 12.97
N LEU A 59 -9.32 6.58 13.97
CA LEU A 59 -8.69 7.42 14.99
C LEU A 59 -7.60 6.67 15.78
N GLU A 60 -7.85 5.41 16.14
CA GLU A 60 -6.88 4.57 16.87
C GLU A 60 -5.64 4.23 16.04
N LEU A 61 -5.76 4.26 14.72
CA LEU A 61 -4.68 3.92 13.79
C LEU A 61 -3.76 5.11 13.49
N GLN A 62 -4.22 6.35 13.74
CA GLN A 62 -3.43 7.57 13.46
C GLN A 62 -2.06 7.57 14.15
N PRO A 63 -1.92 7.23 15.46
CA PRO A 63 -0.61 7.23 16.12
C PRO A 63 0.35 6.19 15.52
N LEU A 64 -0.16 5.01 15.14
CA LEU A 64 0.62 3.93 14.55
C LEU A 64 1.14 4.29 13.15
N LEU A 65 0.35 5.04 12.39
CA LEU A 65 0.69 5.43 11.02
C LEU A 65 1.45 6.75 10.95
N MET A 66 1.56 7.46 12.07
CA MET A 66 2.29 8.74 12.16
C MET A 66 3.76 8.60 11.76
N GLU A 67 4.41 7.47 12.07
CA GLU A 67 5.79 7.19 11.66
C GLU A 67 5.97 7.18 10.13
N ARG A 68 4.93 6.76 9.39
CA ARG A 68 4.93 6.66 7.92
C ARG A 68 4.39 7.92 7.25
N PHE A 69 3.91 8.90 8.02
CA PHE A 69 3.27 10.10 7.50
C PHE A 69 4.23 10.97 6.69
N HIS A 70 5.46 11.16 7.18
CA HIS A 70 6.48 11.97 6.50
C HIS A 70 6.75 11.50 5.07
N ASP A 71 6.82 10.18 4.87
CA ASP A 71 7.06 9.61 3.55
C ASP A 71 5.81 9.69 2.66
N TRP A 72 4.63 9.51 3.24
CA TRP A 72 3.37 9.60 2.52
C TRP A 72 3.09 11.02 2.01
N HIS A 73 3.14 12.06 2.86
CA HIS A 73 2.80 13.42 2.42
C HIS A 73 3.78 13.95 1.36
N ARG A 74 5.07 13.57 1.46
CA ARG A 74 6.08 13.84 0.44
C ARG A 74 5.76 13.14 -0.89
N ARG A 75 5.31 11.88 -0.85
CA ARG A 75 4.88 11.15 -2.07
C ARG A 75 3.63 11.78 -2.69
N MET A 76 2.73 12.30 -1.88
CA MET A 76 1.53 13.02 -2.34
C MET A 76 1.86 14.40 -2.92
N GLY A 77 3.12 14.85 -2.85
CA GLY A 77 3.56 16.14 -3.39
C GLY A 77 3.13 17.33 -2.54
N MET A 78 2.81 17.12 -1.25
CA MET A 78 2.46 18.19 -0.33
C MET A 78 3.74 18.93 0.11
N PRO A 79 3.81 20.26 0.00
CA PRO A 79 5.01 21.01 0.38
C PRO A 79 5.24 21.03 1.90
N HIS A 80 4.16 20.99 2.68
CA HIS A 80 4.19 20.95 4.15
C HIS A 80 3.14 19.97 4.68
N SER A 81 3.33 19.55 5.92
CA SER A 81 2.31 18.80 6.67
C SER A 81 0.98 19.56 6.69
N PRO A 82 -0.13 18.97 6.24
CA PRO A 82 -1.45 19.55 6.41
C PRO A 82 -1.98 19.48 7.86
N LEU A 83 -1.21 18.88 8.78
CA LEU A 83 -1.59 18.75 10.19
C LEU A 83 -1.14 19.97 10.98
N ASP A 84 -2.10 20.82 11.40
CA ASP A 84 -1.80 22.02 12.18
C ASP A 84 -1.10 21.72 13.53
N ASN A 85 -1.46 20.60 14.15
CA ASN A 85 -0.95 20.20 15.46
C ASN A 85 0.41 19.48 15.39
N PHE A 86 0.87 19.08 14.21
CA PHE A 86 2.12 18.34 14.05
C PHE A 86 2.93 18.86 12.88
N ARG A 87 4.02 19.56 13.20
CA ARG A 87 4.98 20.07 12.21
C ARG A 87 5.87 18.92 11.74
N CYS A 88 5.49 18.33 10.61
CA CYS A 88 6.37 17.48 9.84
C CYS A 88 7.01 18.32 8.73
N CYS A 89 8.35 18.42 8.78
CA CYS A 89 9.23 19.34 8.03
C CYS A 89 9.29 20.77 8.58
#